data_AF-A0A2V5Y6E5-F1
#
_entry.id   AF-A0A2V5Y6E5-F1
#
_cell.length_a   1.000
_cell.length_b   1.000
_cell.length_c   1.000
_cell.angle_alpha   90.00
_cell.angle_beta   90.00
_cell.angle_gamma   90.00
#
_symmetry.space_group_name_H-M   'P 1'
#
loop_
_entity.id
_entity.type
_entity.pdbx_description
1 polymer ?
#
loop_
_entity_poly.entity_id
_entity_poly.type
_entity_poly.pdbx_seq_one_letter_code
_entity_poly.pdbx_strand_id
1 'polypeptide(L)'
;SESHELASALRKAGPPQFFDPFASVQGDSDKYRVIHGSVSPDGRFAVAMGLPPEQSNWDALYGDENYFYENGARDYDVPNYIIDLAEKKILGKTGCHYLGTKRRYNHQQCMLRWSPDSLKFVQLWDDKWSSTECVTGKISSGPKLAVTVDLDKAIGKKTYAFVKKRFDSENGDAGELSLQINKVSNDGTIDLEASAQCRVGDCRGETTFKVSERLRLSDGPKGPRVEILKMRRLPND
;
A
#
# COMPACT_ATOMS: atom_id res chain seq x y z
N SER A 1 -18.92 -6.43 -21.79
CA SER A 1 -17.78 -7.36 -21.91
C SER A 1 -17.52 -7.95 -20.53
N GLU A 2 -16.98 -9.17 -20.45
CA GLU A 2 -16.59 -9.80 -19.19
C GLU A 2 -15.72 -8.88 -18.31
N SER A 3 -14.84 -8.08 -18.92
CA SER A 3 -14.01 -7.10 -18.21
C SER A 3 -14.82 -6.00 -17.49
N HIS A 4 -15.90 -5.52 -18.10
CA HIS A 4 -16.78 -4.52 -17.47
C HIS A 4 -17.64 -5.12 -16.36
N GLU A 5 -18.08 -6.37 -16.51
CA GLU A 5 -18.80 -7.11 -15.46
C GLU A 5 -17.90 -7.43 -14.27
N LEU A 6 -16.65 -7.84 -14.53
CA LEU A 6 -15.64 -8.06 -13.51
C LEU A 6 -15.32 -6.77 -12.73
N ALA A 7 -15.07 -5.67 -13.45
CA ALA A 7 -14.80 -4.37 -12.83
C ALA A 7 -16.01 -3.88 -12.01
N SER A 8 -17.23 -4.06 -12.50
CA SER A 8 -18.46 -3.70 -11.78
C SER A 8 -18.65 -4.53 -10.51
N ALA A 9 -18.39 -5.84 -10.58
CA ALA A 9 -18.46 -6.76 -9.45
C ALA A 9 -17.43 -6.42 -8.37
N LEU A 10 -16.19 -6.11 -8.76
CA LEU A 10 -15.08 -5.69 -7.88
C LEU A 10 -15.30 -4.31 -7.22
N ARG A 11 -16.16 -3.48 -7.80
CA ARG A 11 -16.53 -2.15 -7.27
C ARG A 11 -17.74 -2.19 -6.34
N LYS A 12 -18.77 -2.98 -6.67
CA LYS A 12 -20.05 -3.06 -5.92
C LYS A 12 -19.95 -3.95 -4.68
N ALA A 13 -19.22 -5.04 -4.80
CA ALA A 13 -18.77 -5.86 -3.68
C ALA A 13 -17.24 -5.75 -3.69
N GLY A 14 -16.57 -5.88 -2.54
CA GLY A 14 -15.18 -6.35 -2.64
C GLY A 14 -15.15 -7.64 -3.50
N PRO A 15 -14.02 -8.00 -4.14
CA PRO A 15 -13.91 -9.30 -4.80
C PRO A 15 -14.46 -10.39 -3.88
N PRO A 16 -15.22 -11.33 -4.45
CA PRO A 16 -16.07 -12.20 -3.68
C PRO A 16 -15.24 -12.95 -2.64
N GLN A 17 -15.77 -13.04 -1.42
CA GLN A 17 -15.13 -13.65 -0.25
C GLN A 17 -14.59 -15.08 -0.51
N PHE A 18 -14.96 -15.71 -1.64
CA PHE A 18 -14.61 -17.06 -2.02
C PHE A 18 -14.30 -17.23 -3.53
N PHE A 19 -14.15 -16.15 -4.30
CA PHE A 19 -13.92 -16.27 -5.75
C PHE A 19 -12.82 -15.32 -6.23
N ASP A 20 -11.69 -15.91 -6.60
CA ASP A 20 -10.66 -15.23 -7.37
C ASP A 20 -11.02 -15.39 -8.87
N PRO A 21 -11.36 -14.29 -9.57
CA PRO A 21 -11.68 -14.35 -11.00
C PRO A 21 -10.50 -14.77 -11.88
N PHE A 22 -9.31 -14.88 -11.30
CA PHE A 22 -8.09 -15.33 -11.97
C PHE A 22 -7.69 -16.76 -11.62
N ALA A 23 -8.41 -17.47 -10.73
CA ALA A 23 -8.04 -18.81 -10.27
C ALA A 23 -7.93 -19.84 -11.40
N SER A 24 -8.73 -19.68 -12.47
CA SER A 24 -8.75 -20.59 -13.62
C SER A 24 -8.01 -20.05 -14.86
N VAL A 25 -7.32 -18.91 -14.74
CA VAL A 25 -6.59 -18.28 -15.84
C VAL A 25 -5.15 -18.79 -15.79
N GLN A 26 -4.61 -19.22 -16.93
CA GLN A 26 -3.21 -19.66 -17.02
C GLN A 26 -2.27 -18.49 -17.32
N GLY A 27 -1.05 -18.52 -16.76
CA GLY A 27 0.00 -17.53 -17.05
C GLY A 27 0.47 -16.77 -15.81
N ASP A 28 0.38 -15.43 -15.83
CA ASP A 28 0.78 -14.62 -14.66
C ASP A 28 -0.19 -14.77 -13.48
N SER A 29 -1.45 -15.13 -13.72
CA SER A 29 -2.47 -15.36 -12.70
C SER A 29 -2.17 -16.51 -11.75
N ASP A 30 -1.29 -17.44 -12.13
CA ASP A 30 -0.77 -18.47 -11.22
C ASP A 30 0.13 -17.87 -10.12
N LYS A 31 0.62 -16.64 -10.34
CA LYS A 31 1.63 -15.99 -9.50
C LYS A 31 1.05 -14.97 -8.52
N TYR A 32 -0.22 -14.63 -8.61
CA TYR A 32 -0.81 -13.58 -7.76
C TYR A 32 -2.27 -13.84 -7.40
N ARG A 33 -2.71 -13.20 -6.31
CA ARG A 33 -4.12 -13.04 -5.94
C ARG A 33 -4.43 -11.57 -5.68
N VAL A 34 -5.52 -11.07 -6.24
CA VAL A 34 -5.89 -9.66 -6.13
C VAL A 34 -6.24 -9.30 -4.68
N ILE A 35 -5.68 -8.18 -4.19
CA ILE A 35 -6.04 -7.62 -2.89
C ILE A 35 -7.39 -6.92 -3.01
N HIS A 36 -8.28 -7.18 -2.07
CA HIS A 36 -9.67 -6.79 -2.14
C HIS A 36 -9.83 -5.27 -2.08
N GLY A 37 -10.74 -4.75 -2.90
CA GLY A 37 -10.98 -3.32 -3.03
C GLY A 37 -9.74 -2.51 -3.42
N SER A 38 -8.75 -3.12 -4.05
CA SER A 38 -7.60 -2.40 -4.61
C SER A 38 -7.88 -1.85 -6.02
N VAL A 39 -9.08 -2.09 -6.56
CA VAL A 39 -9.42 -1.75 -7.94
C VAL A 39 -9.41 -0.24 -8.17
N SER A 40 -8.84 0.16 -9.30
CA SER A 40 -8.77 1.55 -9.74
C SER A 40 -10.15 2.14 -10.07
N PRO A 41 -10.32 3.48 -10.04
CA PRO A 41 -11.57 4.16 -10.38
C PRO A 41 -12.15 3.82 -11.76
N ASP A 42 -11.30 3.49 -12.74
CA ASP A 42 -11.70 3.05 -14.08
C ASP A 42 -11.88 1.52 -14.19
N GLY A 43 -11.55 0.77 -13.14
CA GLY A 43 -11.72 -0.67 -13.07
C GLY A 43 -10.70 -1.46 -13.87
N ARG A 44 -9.68 -0.81 -14.40
CA ARG A 44 -8.66 -1.44 -15.25
C ARG A 44 -7.53 -2.06 -14.44
N PHE A 45 -7.17 -1.47 -13.31
CA PHE A 45 -6.01 -1.88 -12.54
C PHE A 45 -6.39 -2.33 -11.12
N ALA A 46 -5.54 -3.16 -10.52
CA ALA A 46 -5.64 -3.55 -9.12
C ALA A 46 -4.26 -3.81 -8.54
N VAL A 47 -4.18 -3.89 -7.21
CA VAL A 47 -3.02 -4.42 -6.50
C VAL A 47 -3.25 -5.89 -6.21
N ALA A 48 -2.23 -6.71 -6.41
CA ALA A 48 -2.26 -8.13 -6.08
C ALA A 48 -1.07 -8.50 -5.20
N MET A 49 -1.27 -9.53 -4.38
CA MET A 49 -0.22 -10.19 -3.61
C MET A 49 0.32 -11.37 -4.42
N GLY A 50 1.64 -11.52 -4.48
CA GLY A 50 2.29 -12.72 -5.00
C GLY A 50 2.74 -13.68 -3.92
N LEU A 51 2.99 -14.93 -4.29
CA LEU A 51 3.75 -15.87 -3.47
C LEU A 51 5.03 -16.29 -4.22
N PRO A 52 6.12 -16.60 -3.50
CA PRO A 52 7.29 -17.23 -4.10
C PRO A 52 6.90 -18.53 -4.84
N PRO A 53 7.55 -18.87 -5.97
CA PRO A 53 7.18 -20.02 -6.80
C PRO A 53 7.14 -21.38 -6.09
N GLU A 54 7.87 -21.51 -4.98
CA GLU A 54 7.98 -22.75 -4.20
C GLU A 54 6.93 -22.84 -3.08
N GLN A 55 6.12 -21.80 -2.89
CA GLN A 55 5.21 -21.61 -1.76
C GLN A 55 3.78 -21.27 -2.18
N SER A 56 3.48 -21.35 -3.47
CA SER A 56 2.20 -21.04 -4.11
C SER A 56 1.14 -22.12 -3.85
N ASN A 57 0.89 -22.46 -2.59
CA ASN A 57 -0.34 -23.17 -2.19
C ASN A 57 -1.45 -22.14 -1.90
N TRP A 58 -2.07 -21.66 -2.98
CA TRP A 58 -3.16 -20.69 -2.89
C TRP A 58 -4.40 -21.25 -2.18
N ASP A 59 -4.66 -22.55 -2.29
CA ASP A 59 -5.82 -23.18 -1.65
C ASP A 59 -5.72 -23.14 -0.13
N ALA A 60 -4.50 -23.27 0.41
CA ALA A 60 -4.24 -23.10 1.84
C ALA A 60 -4.56 -21.68 2.34
N LEU A 61 -4.30 -20.65 1.52
CA LEU A 61 -4.65 -19.25 1.85
C LEU A 61 -6.15 -19.05 2.06
N TYR A 62 -6.98 -19.74 1.26
CA TYR A 62 -8.43 -19.62 1.31
C TYR A 62 -9.06 -20.55 2.35
N GLY A 63 -8.42 -21.67 2.66
CA GLY A 63 -8.88 -22.66 3.64
C GLY A 63 -8.60 -22.27 5.09
N ASP A 64 -7.50 -21.56 5.34
CA ASP A 64 -7.10 -21.10 6.67
C ASP A 64 -6.43 -19.73 6.60
N GLU A 65 -7.14 -18.71 7.11
CA GLU A 65 -6.67 -17.32 7.12
C GLU A 65 -5.45 -17.09 8.02
N ASN A 66 -5.19 -17.99 8.98
CA ASN A 66 -4.02 -17.95 9.83
C ASN A 66 -2.84 -18.73 9.26
N TYR A 67 -3.03 -19.50 8.18
CA TYR A 67 -2.03 -20.40 7.61
C TYR A 67 -0.67 -19.72 7.42
N PHE A 68 -0.64 -18.51 6.84
CA PHE A 68 0.62 -17.82 6.62
C PHE A 68 1.18 -17.20 7.91
N TYR A 69 0.34 -16.71 8.82
CA TYR A 69 0.79 -16.15 10.09
C TYR A 69 1.42 -17.21 11.00
N GLU A 70 0.88 -18.41 11.01
CA GLU A 70 1.35 -19.55 11.80
C GLU A 70 2.59 -20.23 11.17
N ASN A 71 2.80 -20.08 9.85
CA ASN A 71 3.93 -20.66 9.11
C ASN A 71 5.05 -19.65 8.77
N GLY A 72 5.19 -18.55 9.52
CA GLY A 72 6.32 -17.64 9.36
C GLY A 72 6.12 -16.57 8.29
N ALA A 73 4.90 -16.03 8.17
CA ALA A 73 4.49 -14.87 7.36
C ALA A 73 5.55 -13.76 7.16
N ARG A 74 6.32 -13.47 8.21
CA ARG A 74 7.36 -12.43 8.22
C ARG A 74 8.63 -12.78 7.45
N ASP A 75 8.88 -14.07 7.19
CA ASP A 75 10.05 -14.57 6.47
C ASP A 75 9.79 -14.74 4.96
N TYR A 76 8.54 -14.53 4.53
CA TYR A 76 8.18 -14.58 3.12
C TYR A 76 8.39 -13.21 2.46
N ASP A 77 9.24 -13.17 1.43
CA ASP A 77 9.30 -12.04 0.49
C ASP A 77 8.05 -12.11 -0.40
N VAL A 78 6.97 -11.44 0.03
CA VAL A 78 5.65 -11.45 -0.60
C VAL A 78 5.52 -10.20 -1.48
N PRO A 79 5.95 -10.21 -2.75
CA PRO A 79 5.88 -9.02 -3.57
C PRO A 79 4.43 -8.64 -3.84
N ASN A 80 4.09 -7.36 -3.68
CA ASN A 80 2.85 -6.84 -4.21
C ASN A 80 3.07 -6.33 -5.65
N TYR A 81 2.06 -6.49 -6.50
CA TYR A 81 2.08 -6.16 -7.92
C TYR A 81 0.94 -5.22 -8.30
N ILE A 82 1.16 -4.41 -9.34
CA ILE A 82 0.05 -3.82 -10.12
C ILE A 82 -0.32 -4.77 -11.23
N ILE A 83 -1.61 -5.04 -11.39
CA ILE A 83 -2.17 -5.93 -12.41
C ILE A 83 -3.08 -5.13 -13.35
N ASP A 84 -2.99 -5.36 -14.66
CA ASP A 84 -4.06 -4.99 -15.61
C ASP A 84 -5.10 -6.11 -15.61
N LEU A 85 -6.31 -5.79 -15.15
CA LEU A 85 -7.41 -6.75 -14.98
C LEU A 85 -7.99 -7.22 -16.32
N ALA A 86 -7.89 -6.39 -17.37
CA ALA A 86 -8.39 -6.74 -18.69
C ALA A 86 -7.41 -7.69 -19.40
N GLU A 87 -6.11 -7.40 -19.33
CA GLU A 87 -5.07 -8.24 -19.92
C GLU A 87 -4.66 -9.41 -19.03
N LYS A 88 -5.04 -9.38 -17.74
CA LYS A 88 -4.69 -10.37 -16.71
C LYS A 88 -3.18 -10.48 -16.47
N LYS A 89 -2.45 -9.38 -16.63
CA LYS A 89 -0.97 -9.32 -16.60
C LYS A 89 -0.42 -8.49 -15.46
N ILE A 90 0.75 -8.89 -14.97
CA ILE A 90 1.54 -8.08 -14.04
C ILE A 90 2.18 -6.91 -14.79
N LEU A 91 1.93 -5.69 -14.33
CA LEU A 91 2.55 -4.47 -14.85
C LEU A 91 3.87 -4.13 -14.13
N GLY A 92 4.05 -4.60 -12.90
CA GLY A 92 5.28 -4.45 -12.12
C GLY A 92 5.08 -4.60 -10.61
N LYS A 93 6.19 -4.70 -9.87
CA LYS A 93 6.20 -4.75 -8.39
C LYS A 93 5.99 -3.37 -7.79
N THR A 94 5.12 -3.25 -6.79
CA THR A 94 4.90 -1.98 -6.07
C THR A 94 6.08 -1.67 -5.15
N GLY A 95 6.72 -2.69 -4.58
CA GLY A 95 7.73 -2.53 -3.53
C GLY A 95 7.14 -2.55 -2.12
N CYS A 96 5.83 -2.81 -1.99
CA CYS A 96 5.17 -3.14 -0.74
C CYS A 96 5.05 -4.67 -0.59
N HIS A 97 4.99 -5.15 0.65
CA HIS A 97 4.99 -6.57 1.00
C HIS A 97 3.81 -6.96 1.88
N TYR A 98 2.65 -6.29 1.70
CA TYR A 98 1.45 -6.68 2.42
C TYR A 98 1.06 -8.12 2.10
N LEU A 99 0.84 -8.91 3.15
CA LEU A 99 0.48 -10.31 3.10
C LEU A 99 -1.02 -10.48 3.34
N GLY A 100 -1.74 -10.73 2.26
CA GLY A 100 -3.09 -11.26 2.26
C GLY A 100 -3.97 -10.65 1.18
N THR A 101 -5.10 -11.29 0.93
CA THR A 101 -6.08 -10.84 -0.08
C THR A 101 -7.14 -9.90 0.47
N LYS A 102 -7.45 -9.91 1.77
CA LYS A 102 -8.37 -8.90 2.35
C LYS A 102 -7.67 -7.56 2.54
N ARG A 103 -8.46 -6.48 2.55
CA ARG A 103 -7.95 -5.15 2.94
C ARG A 103 -7.40 -5.12 4.36
N ARG A 104 -7.93 -5.93 5.27
CA ARG A 104 -7.60 -5.89 6.69
C ARG A 104 -7.63 -7.28 7.30
N TYR A 105 -6.58 -7.62 8.05
CA TYR A 105 -6.48 -8.76 8.94
C TYR A 105 -6.11 -8.25 10.34
N ASN A 106 -7.05 -8.33 11.29
CA ASN A 106 -6.86 -7.81 12.64
C ASN A 106 -6.39 -6.33 12.65
N HIS A 107 -5.12 -6.09 12.98
CA HIS A 107 -4.50 -4.76 13.01
C HIS A 107 -3.80 -4.38 11.71
N GLN A 108 -3.48 -5.35 10.86
CA GLN A 108 -2.78 -5.13 9.60
C GLN A 108 -3.77 -4.75 8.51
N GLN A 109 -3.45 -3.72 7.74
CA GLN A 109 -4.31 -3.20 6.71
C GLN A 109 -3.53 -2.77 5.47
N CYS A 110 -3.98 -3.20 4.29
CA CYS A 110 -3.58 -2.62 3.00
C CYS A 110 -4.54 -1.50 2.64
N MET A 111 -4.09 -0.27 2.77
CA MET A 111 -4.79 0.93 2.30
C MET A 111 -4.29 1.30 0.91
N LEU A 112 -5.22 1.65 0.02
CA LEU A 112 -4.89 2.08 -1.33
C LEU A 112 -5.73 3.30 -1.70
N ARG A 113 -5.06 4.31 -2.26
CA ARG A 113 -5.70 5.49 -2.84
C ARG A 113 -5.22 5.67 -4.27
N TRP A 114 -6.16 5.80 -5.19
CA TRP A 114 -5.91 6.08 -6.59
C TRP A 114 -6.12 7.56 -6.91
N SER A 115 -5.39 8.08 -7.90
CA SER A 115 -5.82 9.27 -8.61
C SER A 115 -7.12 9.00 -9.37
N PRO A 116 -7.97 10.02 -9.58
CA PRO A 116 -9.20 9.88 -10.38
C PRO A 116 -9.00 9.27 -11.77
N ASP A 117 -7.89 9.56 -12.44
CA ASP A 117 -7.54 9.00 -13.76
C ASP A 117 -7.00 7.56 -13.70
N SER A 118 -6.92 6.94 -12.52
CA SER A 118 -6.42 5.57 -12.30
C SER A 118 -4.94 5.33 -12.62
N LEU A 119 -4.17 6.38 -12.94
CA LEU A 119 -2.77 6.22 -13.39
C LEU A 119 -1.75 6.44 -12.27
N LYS A 120 -2.17 6.86 -11.08
CA LYS A 120 -1.30 7.06 -9.93
C LYS A 120 -1.95 6.49 -8.68
N PHE A 121 -1.12 6.01 -7.77
CA PHE A 121 -1.61 5.45 -6.51
C PHE A 121 -0.66 5.71 -5.36
N VAL A 122 -1.19 5.53 -4.16
CA VAL A 122 -0.43 5.32 -2.94
C VAL A 122 -0.95 4.06 -2.28
N GLN A 123 -0.06 3.09 -2.09
CA GLN A 123 -0.28 1.86 -1.34
C GLN A 123 0.38 2.03 0.03
N LEU A 124 -0.35 1.68 1.08
CA LEU A 124 0.09 1.77 2.46
C LEU A 124 -0.20 0.43 3.14
N TRP A 125 0.85 -0.17 3.71
CA TRP A 125 0.73 -1.23 4.69
C TRP A 125 0.77 -0.60 6.08
N ASP A 126 -0.38 -0.61 6.73
CA ASP A 126 -0.57 -0.10 8.08
C ASP A 126 -0.69 -1.24 9.09
N ASP A 127 -0.15 -1.06 10.29
CA ASP A 127 -0.27 -1.95 11.43
C ASP A 127 -0.76 -1.16 12.67
N LYS A 128 -0.98 -1.84 13.80
CA LYS A 128 -1.66 -1.33 14.99
C LYS A 128 -1.18 0.04 15.47
N TRP A 129 0.12 0.30 15.38
CA TRP A 129 0.78 1.44 16.01
C TRP A 129 1.67 2.24 15.04
N SER A 130 1.68 1.86 13.77
CA SER A 130 2.54 2.46 12.74
C SER A 130 2.22 1.93 11.36
N SER A 131 2.63 2.72 10.40
CA SER A 131 2.75 2.29 9.02
C SER A 131 4.07 1.54 8.84
N THR A 132 3.99 0.36 8.24
CA THR A 132 5.16 -0.49 7.95
C THR A 132 5.80 -0.07 6.64
N GLU A 133 4.99 0.19 5.61
CA GLU A 133 5.46 0.59 4.29
C GLU A 133 4.47 1.53 3.62
N CYS A 134 4.96 2.56 2.94
CA CYS A 134 4.10 3.46 2.18
C CYS A 134 4.78 3.79 0.86
N VAL A 135 4.14 3.43 -0.25
CA VAL A 135 4.72 3.54 -1.59
C VAL A 135 3.76 4.28 -2.50
N THR A 136 4.27 5.22 -3.30
CA THR A 136 3.53 5.81 -4.40
C THR A 136 4.03 5.28 -5.74
N GLY A 137 3.15 5.16 -6.72
CA GLY A 137 3.52 4.75 -8.06
C GLY A 137 2.72 5.42 -9.16
N LYS A 138 3.24 5.33 -10.38
CA LYS A 138 2.59 5.81 -11.62
C LYS A 138 2.66 4.72 -12.68
N ILE A 139 1.51 4.49 -13.31
CA ILE A 139 1.33 3.57 -14.43
C ILE A 139 1.58 4.38 -15.72
N SER A 140 2.33 3.78 -16.65
CA SER A 140 2.53 4.39 -17.98
C SER A 140 1.27 4.24 -18.84
N SER A 141 1.20 4.94 -19.97
CA SER A 141 0.14 4.70 -20.96
C SER A 141 0.22 3.31 -21.62
N GLY A 142 1.34 2.59 -21.42
CA GLY A 142 1.54 1.20 -21.85
C GLY A 142 1.38 0.19 -20.70
N PRO A 143 1.61 -1.11 -20.96
CA PRO A 143 1.39 -2.19 -19.99
C PRO A 143 2.55 -2.29 -19.00
N LYS A 144 2.90 -1.19 -18.33
CA LYS A 144 4.01 -1.17 -17.37
C LYS A 144 3.80 -0.17 -16.25
N LEU A 145 4.15 -0.60 -15.04
CA LEU A 145 4.39 0.25 -13.89
C LEU A 145 5.65 1.08 -14.13
N ALA A 146 5.48 2.38 -14.32
CA ALA A 146 6.55 3.27 -14.77
C ALA A 146 7.54 3.61 -13.64
N VAL A 147 7.00 3.80 -12.43
CA VAL A 147 7.75 4.26 -11.26
C VAL A 147 7.06 3.79 -9.99
N THR A 148 7.88 3.48 -8.99
CA THR A 148 7.50 3.45 -7.58
C THR A 148 8.48 4.26 -6.74
N VAL A 149 8.01 4.89 -5.66
CA VAL A 149 8.82 5.64 -4.69
C VAL A 149 8.34 5.32 -3.29
N ASP A 150 9.27 4.89 -2.43
CA ASP A 150 9.07 4.72 -1.00
C ASP A 150 8.87 6.10 -0.33
N LEU A 151 7.63 6.38 0.08
CA LEU A 151 7.24 7.65 0.67
C LEU A 151 7.80 7.81 2.07
N ASP A 152 7.86 6.74 2.87
CA ASP A 152 8.38 6.81 4.23
C ASP A 152 9.85 7.23 4.24
N LYS A 153 10.67 6.62 3.38
CA LYS A 153 12.07 7.05 3.19
C LYS A 153 12.18 8.47 2.64
N ALA A 154 11.26 8.89 1.77
CA ALA A 154 11.30 10.22 1.16
C ALA A 154 11.00 11.35 2.15
N ILE A 155 10.09 11.13 3.11
CA ILE A 155 9.61 12.18 4.02
C ILE A 155 10.17 12.07 5.44
N GLY A 156 10.48 10.87 5.92
CA GLY A 156 10.69 10.58 7.34
C GLY A 156 11.70 11.50 8.02
N LYS A 157 12.85 11.79 7.39
CA LYS A 157 13.84 12.73 7.97
C LYS A 157 13.28 14.13 8.19
N LYS A 158 12.49 14.66 7.25
CA LYS A 158 11.90 16.01 7.33
C LYS A 158 10.71 16.04 8.28
N THR A 159 9.88 15.01 8.27
CA THR A 159 8.76 14.86 9.22
C THR A 159 9.27 14.85 10.65
N TYR A 160 10.33 14.07 10.93
CA TYR A 160 10.95 14.04 12.26
C TYR A 160 11.67 15.32 12.67
N ALA A 161 12.03 16.22 11.75
CA ALA A 161 12.63 17.50 12.11
C ALA A 161 11.65 18.42 12.86
N PHE A 162 10.35 18.13 12.85
CA PHE A 162 9.35 18.86 13.63
C PHE A 162 9.32 18.50 15.12
N VAL A 163 10.12 17.52 15.56
CA VAL A 163 10.27 17.14 16.96
C VAL A 163 11.71 17.28 17.45
N LYS A 164 11.88 17.82 18.66
CA LYS A 164 13.20 18.04 19.27
C LYS A 164 13.90 16.76 19.73
N LYS A 165 13.13 15.71 20.02
CA LYS A 165 13.62 14.39 20.42
C LYS A 165 12.73 13.35 19.76
N ARG A 166 13.33 12.40 19.03
CA ARG A 166 12.62 11.16 18.67
C ARG A 166 12.41 10.40 19.97
N PHE A 167 11.20 9.90 20.21
CA PHE A 167 11.03 8.95 21.30
C PHE A 167 11.73 7.67 20.85
N ASP A 168 12.97 7.51 21.32
CA ASP A 168 13.70 6.26 21.22
C ASP A 168 12.85 5.21 21.94
N SER A 169 12.50 4.14 21.24
CA SER A 169 12.30 2.89 21.95
C SER A 169 13.60 2.56 22.67
N GLU A 170 13.56 2.07 23.90
CA GLU A 170 14.76 1.60 24.61
C GLU A 170 15.53 0.48 23.86
N ASN A 171 15.00 0.03 22.70
CA ASN A 171 15.54 -1.01 21.85
C ASN A 171 15.98 -0.54 20.44
N GLY A 172 16.09 0.77 20.18
CA GLY A 172 16.79 1.28 18.98
C GLY A 172 15.96 1.37 17.70
N ASP A 173 14.69 0.98 17.70
CA ASP A 173 13.79 1.29 16.59
C ASP A 173 13.23 2.69 16.80
N ALA A 174 13.63 3.61 15.92
CA ALA A 174 13.04 4.94 15.83
C ALA A 174 11.51 4.79 15.82
N GLY A 175 10.78 5.66 16.54
CA GLY A 175 9.32 5.69 16.44
C GLY A 175 8.91 5.57 14.98
N GLU A 176 8.01 4.65 14.65
CA GLU A 176 7.54 4.47 13.28
C GLU A 176 6.35 5.42 13.09
N LEU A 177 6.32 6.15 11.97
CA LEU A 177 5.22 7.06 11.67
C LEU A 177 3.95 6.24 11.38
N SER A 178 2.80 6.74 11.84
CA SER A 178 1.51 6.37 11.30
C SER A 178 1.12 7.38 10.22
N LEU A 179 0.86 6.88 9.02
CA LEU A 179 0.56 7.66 7.83
C LEU A 179 -0.92 7.51 7.47
N GLN A 180 -1.57 8.63 7.15
CA GLN A 180 -2.92 8.64 6.63
C GLN A 180 -2.94 9.30 5.24
N ILE A 181 -3.35 8.54 4.23
CA ILE A 181 -3.43 9.05 2.86
C ILE A 181 -4.80 9.68 2.60
N ASN A 182 -4.81 11.01 2.50
CA ASN A 182 -6.02 11.79 2.32
C ASN A 182 -6.45 11.88 0.85
N LYS A 183 -5.50 12.16 -0.05
CA LYS A 183 -5.81 12.34 -1.48
C LYS A 183 -4.63 12.02 -2.39
N VAL A 184 -4.92 11.48 -3.57
CA VAL A 184 -4.00 11.39 -4.71
C VAL A 184 -4.66 12.08 -5.89
N SER A 185 -3.95 13.00 -6.54
CA SER A 185 -4.46 13.81 -7.66
C SER A 185 -3.82 13.38 -8.98
N ASN A 186 -4.51 13.66 -10.10
CA ASN A 186 -4.03 13.30 -11.45
C ASN A 186 -2.68 13.94 -11.81
N ASP A 187 -2.36 15.10 -11.23
CA ASP A 187 -1.07 15.77 -11.41
C ASP A 187 0.08 15.14 -10.58
N GLY A 188 -0.19 14.07 -9.84
CA GLY A 188 0.78 13.41 -8.95
C GLY A 188 0.90 14.07 -7.58
N THR A 189 0.05 15.06 -7.25
CA THR A 189 0.00 15.61 -5.90
C THR A 189 -0.63 14.61 -4.92
N ILE A 190 0.03 14.41 -3.79
CA ILE A 190 -0.39 13.52 -2.70
C ILE A 190 -0.55 14.37 -1.44
N ASP A 191 -1.73 14.33 -0.84
CA ASP A 191 -2.00 14.93 0.46
C ASP A 191 -2.05 13.80 1.51
N LEU A 192 -1.20 13.89 2.53
CA LEU A 192 -1.14 12.92 3.62
C LEU A 192 -0.94 13.60 4.98
N GLU A 193 -1.26 12.87 6.04
CA GLU A 193 -0.90 13.22 7.42
C GLU A 193 0.06 12.16 7.95
N ALA A 194 1.13 12.62 8.60
CA ALA A 194 2.05 11.77 9.34
C ALA A 194 1.92 12.08 10.83
N SER A 195 1.86 11.05 11.65
CA SER A 195 1.74 11.17 13.11
C SER A 195 2.66 10.18 13.81
N ALA A 196 3.04 10.50 15.05
CA ALA A 196 3.71 9.54 15.92
C ALA A 196 2.92 9.41 17.22
N GLN A 197 2.77 8.17 17.68
CA GLN A 197 2.05 7.85 18.92
C GLN A 197 3.04 7.48 20.03
N CYS A 198 2.68 7.82 21.27
CA CYS A 198 3.37 7.32 22.46
C CYS A 198 3.06 5.81 22.62
N ARG A 199 4.10 4.97 22.64
CA ARG A 199 3.96 3.49 22.68
C ARG A 199 3.99 2.88 24.08
N VAL A 200 4.48 3.62 25.07
CA VAL A 200 4.80 3.12 26.42
C VAL A 200 4.45 4.16 27.49
N GLY A 201 4.28 3.72 28.74
CA GLY A 201 3.99 4.59 29.87
C GLY A 201 2.56 5.13 29.89
N ASP A 202 2.32 6.14 30.73
CA ASP A 202 0.99 6.67 31.01
C ASP A 202 0.35 7.38 29.81
N CYS A 203 1.15 7.85 28.84
CA CYS A 203 0.66 8.45 27.59
C CYS A 203 0.39 7.44 26.46
N ARG A 204 0.44 6.13 26.74
CA ARG A 204 0.35 5.10 25.69
C ARG A 204 -0.94 5.27 24.86
N GLY A 205 -0.76 5.39 23.54
CA GLY A 205 -1.83 5.60 22.57
C GLY A 205 -2.09 7.08 22.24
N GLU A 206 -1.51 8.02 22.98
CA GLU A 206 -1.64 9.45 22.69
C GLU A 206 -0.79 9.86 21.48
N THR A 207 -1.29 10.81 20.68
CA THR A 207 -0.56 11.35 19.54
C THR A 207 0.42 12.42 20.01
N THR A 208 1.72 12.14 19.85
CA THR A 208 2.80 13.04 20.27
C THR A 208 2.92 14.25 19.34
N PHE A 209 2.76 14.02 18.04
CA PHE A 209 2.71 15.08 17.05
C PHE A 209 1.99 14.60 15.79
N LYS A 210 1.49 15.57 15.03
CA LYS A 210 0.96 15.35 13.69
C LYS A 210 1.50 16.41 12.73
N VAL A 211 1.78 16.01 11.51
CA VAL A 211 2.26 16.86 10.41
C VAL A 211 1.37 16.61 9.20
N SER A 212 0.87 17.69 8.61
CA SER A 212 0.22 17.65 7.30
C SER A 212 1.25 17.88 6.21
N GLU A 213 1.23 17.02 5.20
CA GLU A 213 2.18 17.02 4.09
C GLU A 213 1.45 17.05 2.75
N ARG A 214 1.91 17.93 1.87
CA ARG A 214 1.56 17.92 0.45
C ARG A 214 2.82 17.63 -0.34
N LEU A 215 2.78 16.53 -1.07
CA LEU A 215 3.88 15.99 -1.85
C LEU A 215 3.52 15.99 -3.34
N ARG A 216 4.51 15.86 -4.22
CA ARG A 216 4.29 15.61 -5.64
C ARG A 216 5.24 14.56 -6.16
N LEU A 217 4.70 13.50 -6.75
CA LEU A 217 5.47 12.56 -7.54
C LEU A 217 5.86 13.24 -8.86
N SER A 218 7.15 13.49 -9.05
CA SER A 218 7.71 14.14 -10.24
C SER A 218 8.76 13.27 -10.93
N ASP A 219 8.83 13.39 -12.25
CA ASP A 219 9.89 12.81 -13.05
C ASP A 219 11.08 13.78 -13.00
N GLY A 220 12.17 13.40 -12.33
CA GLY A 220 13.39 14.19 -12.23
C GLY A 220 14.49 13.71 -13.18
N PRO A 221 15.54 14.53 -13.43
CA PRO A 221 16.66 14.14 -14.28
C PRO A 221 17.49 12.97 -13.72
N LYS A 222 17.37 12.68 -12.41
CA LYS A 222 17.99 11.52 -11.73
C LYS A 222 17.01 10.35 -11.55
N GLY A 223 15.89 10.38 -12.27
CA GLY A 223 14.78 9.46 -12.09
C GLY A 223 13.64 10.04 -11.27
N PRO A 224 12.59 9.24 -11.09
CA PRO A 224 11.41 9.66 -10.34
C PRO A 224 11.75 9.98 -8.89
N ARG A 225 11.08 11.00 -8.36
CA ARG A 225 11.24 11.43 -6.96
C ARG A 225 9.96 12.02 -6.43
N VAL A 226 9.94 12.18 -5.11
CA VAL A 226 8.86 12.89 -4.42
C VAL A 226 9.39 14.24 -3.95
N GLU A 227 8.69 15.30 -4.35
CA GLU A 227 8.96 16.67 -3.95
C GLU A 227 8.00 17.07 -2.83
N ILE A 228 8.53 17.61 -1.74
CA ILE A 228 7.71 18.14 -0.65
C ILE A 228 7.31 19.57 -1.01
N LEU A 229 6.04 19.78 -1.35
CA LEU A 229 5.51 21.09 -1.73
C LEU A 229 5.16 21.93 -0.50
N LYS A 230 4.61 21.29 0.54
CA LYS A 230 4.23 21.94 1.79
C LYS A 230 4.29 20.94 2.93
N MET A 231 4.78 21.38 4.08
CA MET A 231 4.77 20.62 5.32
C MET A 231 4.43 21.55 6.47
N ARG A 232 3.51 21.14 7.35
CA ARG A 232 3.06 21.96 8.48
C ARG A 232 2.71 21.08 9.68
N ARG A 233 3.29 21.40 10.84
CA ARG A 233 2.87 20.82 12.12
C ARG A 233 1.43 21.20 12.43
N LEU A 234 0.62 20.20 12.76
CA LEU A 234 -0.74 20.40 13.23
C LEU A 234 -0.75 20.58 14.76
N PRO A 235 -1.76 21.24 15.31
CA PRO A 235 -1.98 21.26 16.75
C PRO A 235 -2.03 19.82 17.30
N ASN A 236 -1.49 19.62 18.50
CA ASN A 236 -1.81 18.41 19.25
C ASN A 236 -3.22 18.62 19.84
N ASP A 237 -4.05 17.58 19.79
CA ASP A 237 -5.36 17.57 20.45
C ASP A 237 -5.20 17.61 21.98
#